data_AF-A0A352UGN0-F1
#
_entry.id   AF-A0A352UGN0-F1
#
_cell.length_a   1.000
_cell.length_b   1.000
_cell.length_c   1.000
_cell.angle_alpha   90.00
_cell.angle_beta   90.00
_cell.angle_gamma   90.00
#
_symmetry.space_group_name_H-M   'P 1'
#
loop_
_entity.id
_entity.type
_entity.pdbx_description
1 polymer ?
#
loop_
_entity_poly.entity_id
_entity_poly.type
_entity_poly.pdbx_seq_one_letter_code
_entity_poly.pdbx_strand_id
1 'polypeptide(L)'
;MYYAQNGSFDTHAAELETHAKLWSDTSNALGDFMDDMKEHDMEDDVLILVFSEFGRRIRDNSAGTDHGSGGVSFAIGGSVNGGLYGEYPSLEERDHLEGDLHFNTDFRSIYSTIAERWLGADPVSVANGQYDQLDFIFETNGS
;
A
#
# COMPACT_ATOMS: atom_id res chain seq x y z
N MET A 1 -6.63 -15.29 -5.48
CA MET A 1 -5.86 -14.39 -4.59
C MET A 1 -4.50 -15.01 -4.36
N TYR A 2 -3.44 -14.28 -4.73
CA TYR A 2 -2.05 -14.67 -4.53
C TYR A 2 -1.42 -13.74 -3.50
N TYR A 3 -0.51 -14.26 -2.68
CA TYR A 3 0.25 -13.49 -1.70
C TYR A 3 1.73 -13.75 -1.93
N ALA A 4 2.50 -12.69 -2.08
CA ALA A 4 3.95 -12.73 -2.25
C ALA A 4 4.59 -11.77 -1.25
N GLN A 5 5.74 -12.16 -0.72
CA GLN A 5 6.54 -11.33 0.18
C GLN A 5 7.88 -11.02 -0.49
N ASN A 6 8.22 -9.74 -0.57
CA ASN A 6 9.58 -9.32 -0.88
C ASN A 6 10.25 -8.83 0.41
N GLY A 7 11.16 -9.64 0.96
CA GLY A 7 11.82 -9.35 2.24
C GLY A 7 13.04 -8.43 2.10
N SER A 8 13.81 -8.31 3.17
CA SER A 8 15.08 -7.53 3.23
C SER A 8 14.94 -6.01 3.28
N PHE A 9 13.72 -5.46 3.29
CA PHE A 9 13.47 -4.04 3.55
C PHE A 9 13.72 -3.64 5.03
N ASP A 10 14.06 -4.60 5.89
CA ASP A 10 14.43 -4.39 7.29
C ASP A 10 15.94 -4.31 7.52
N THR A 11 16.56 -3.26 6.96
CA THR A 11 18.01 -3.04 7.06
C THR A 11 18.37 -2.05 8.16
N HIS A 12 19.31 -2.45 9.04
CA HIS A 12 19.91 -1.60 10.08
C HIS A 12 21.32 -1.08 9.70
N ALA A 13 21.65 -1.10 8.41
CA ALA A 13 22.89 -0.56 7.84
C ALA A 13 22.73 -0.40 6.32
N ALA A 14 23.42 0.59 5.72
CA ALA A 14 23.37 0.85 4.27
C ALA A 14 21.94 0.95 3.69
N GLU A 15 21.03 1.53 4.48
CA GLU A 15 19.59 1.59 4.19
C GLU A 15 19.31 2.20 2.82
N LEU A 16 19.92 3.36 2.51
CA LEU A 16 19.67 4.07 1.24
C LEU A 16 20.00 3.21 0.01
N GLU A 17 21.16 2.57 -0.02
CA GLU A 17 21.60 1.75 -1.15
C GLU A 17 20.73 0.49 -1.30
N THR A 18 20.50 -0.20 -0.18
CA THR A 18 19.73 -1.45 -0.18
C THR A 18 18.27 -1.21 -0.51
N HIS A 19 17.67 -0.18 0.09
CA HIS A 19 16.29 0.21 -0.16
C HIS A 19 16.07 0.65 -1.61
N ALA A 20 16.98 1.44 -2.19
CA ALA A 20 16.90 1.85 -3.60
C ALA A 20 16.94 0.64 -4.54
N LYS A 21 17.83 -0.33 -4.26
CA LYS A 21 17.91 -1.56 -5.05
C LYS A 21 16.63 -2.39 -4.95
N LEU A 22 16.15 -2.64 -3.73
CA LEU A 22 14.95 -3.45 -3.50
C LEU A 22 13.71 -2.82 -4.16
N TRP A 23 13.58 -1.49 -4.12
CA TRP A 23 12.53 -0.79 -4.84
C TRP A 23 12.69 -0.84 -6.36
N SER A 24 13.91 -0.77 -6.88
CA SER A 24 14.15 -0.96 -8.31
C SER A 24 13.72 -2.36 -8.76
N ASP A 25 14.11 -3.40 -8.03
CA ASP A 25 13.75 -4.79 -8.34
C ASP A 25 12.23 -4.99 -8.25
N THR A 26 11.59 -4.42 -7.23
CA THR A 26 10.14 -4.52 -7.01
C THR A 26 9.35 -3.79 -8.08
N SER A 27 9.72 -2.54 -8.39
CA SER A 27 9.03 -1.73 -9.40
C SER A 27 9.18 -2.30 -10.81
N ASN A 28 10.36 -2.83 -11.16
CA ASN A 28 10.57 -3.52 -12.43
C ASN A 28 9.67 -4.76 -12.53
N ALA A 29 9.64 -5.62 -11.50
CA ALA A 29 8.81 -6.84 -11.53
C ALA A 29 7.31 -6.53 -11.60
N LEU A 30 6.85 -5.50 -10.90
CA LEU A 30 5.46 -5.03 -10.98
C LEU A 30 5.13 -4.45 -12.36
N GLY A 31 6.05 -3.69 -12.94
CA GLY A 31 5.93 -3.14 -14.30
C GLY A 31 5.81 -4.24 -15.34
N ASP A 32 6.78 -5.18 -15.36
CA ASP A 32 6.81 -6.31 -16.29
C ASP A 32 5.52 -7.15 -16.19
N PHE A 33 5.04 -7.41 -14.97
CA PHE A 33 3.80 -8.15 -14.78
C PHE A 33 2.56 -7.39 -15.30
N MET A 34 2.47 -6.08 -15.05
CA MET A 34 1.35 -5.28 -15.55
C MET A 34 1.39 -5.14 -17.09
N ASP A 35 2.59 -5.03 -17.68
CA ASP A 35 2.76 -5.00 -19.12
C ASP A 35 2.31 -6.33 -19.76
N ASP A 36 2.61 -7.47 -19.15
CA ASP A 36 2.13 -8.80 -19.59
C ASP A 36 0.61 -8.92 -19.49
N MET A 37 0.01 -8.51 -18.37
CA MET A 37 -1.46 -8.50 -18.23
C MET A 37 -2.12 -7.63 -19.29
N LYS A 38 -1.50 -6.50 -19.63
CA LYS A 38 -1.98 -5.61 -20.68
C LYS A 38 -1.84 -6.19 -22.08
N GLU A 39 -0.74 -6.85 -22.39
CA GLU A 39 -0.55 -7.54 -23.68
C GLU A 39 -1.60 -8.65 -23.90
N HIS A 40 -2.14 -9.19 -22.80
CA HIS A 40 -3.17 -10.22 -22.80
C HIS A 40 -4.61 -9.71 -22.64
N ASP A 41 -4.85 -8.39 -22.66
CA ASP A 41 -6.16 -7.76 -22.42
C ASP A 41 -6.77 -8.15 -21.05
N MET A 42 -5.93 -8.36 -20.03
CA MET A 42 -6.31 -8.79 -18.67
C MET A 42 -6.05 -7.72 -17.60
N GLU A 43 -5.61 -6.51 -17.97
CA GLU A 43 -5.25 -5.46 -17.01
C GLU A 43 -6.42 -5.05 -16.09
N ASP A 44 -7.65 -5.10 -16.59
CA ASP A 44 -8.87 -4.75 -15.86
C ASP A 44 -9.31 -5.84 -14.87
N ASP A 45 -8.81 -7.08 -15.04
CA ASP A 45 -9.10 -8.25 -14.22
C ASP A 45 -8.06 -8.49 -13.10
N VAL A 46 -7.10 -7.57 -12.95
CA VAL A 46 -6.04 -7.68 -11.94
C VAL A 46 -5.99 -6.44 -11.05
N LEU A 47 -5.91 -6.69 -9.75
CA LEU A 47 -5.62 -5.71 -8.72
C LEU A 47 -4.42 -6.17 -7.89
N ILE A 48 -3.38 -5.34 -7.85
CA ILE A 48 -2.20 -5.53 -7.01
C ILE A 48 -2.27 -4.53 -5.86
N LEU A 49 -2.24 -5.05 -4.63
CA LEU A 49 -2.02 -4.25 -3.44
C LEU A 49 -0.58 -4.47 -2.95
N VAL A 50 0.21 -3.40 -2.93
CA VAL A 50 1.53 -3.37 -2.30
C VAL A 50 1.39 -2.64 -0.99
N PHE A 51 1.74 -3.27 0.12
CA PHE A 51 1.70 -2.68 1.45
C PHE A 51 2.88 -3.16 2.29
N SER A 52 3.16 -2.45 3.37
CA SER A 52 4.12 -2.87 4.39
C SER A 52 3.40 -3.06 5.72
N GLU A 53 3.84 -4.04 6.51
CA GLU A 53 3.31 -4.28 7.87
C GLU A 53 3.75 -3.18 8.87
N PHE A 54 4.78 -2.42 8.51
CA PHE A 54 5.31 -1.30 9.29
C PHE A 54 5.84 -0.18 8.37
N GLY A 55 5.72 1.05 8.84
CA GLY A 55 6.45 2.20 8.32
C GLY A 55 7.77 2.40 9.05
N ARG A 56 8.42 3.55 8.81
CA ARG A 56 9.66 3.96 9.48
C ARG A 56 9.47 5.24 10.26
N ARG A 57 10.11 5.34 11.42
CA ARG A 57 10.19 6.60 12.16
C ARG A 57 11.04 7.61 11.40
N ILE A 58 10.69 8.89 11.51
CA ILE A 58 11.49 9.99 10.95
C ILE A 58 12.85 10.11 11.64
N ARG A 59 12.90 9.80 12.95
CA ARG A 59 14.11 9.97 13.75
C ARG A 59 15.08 8.80 13.51
N ASP A 60 16.26 9.13 12.98
CA ASP A 60 17.42 8.24 12.91
C ASP A 60 17.94 7.94 14.33
N ASN A 61 18.22 6.67 14.62
CA ASN A 61 18.74 6.18 15.89
C ASN A 61 20.24 5.83 15.85
N SER A 62 20.98 6.32 14.85
CA SER A 62 22.43 6.10 14.62
C SER A 62 22.79 4.73 14.02
N ALA A 63 21.81 3.84 13.87
CA ALA A 63 21.93 2.56 13.16
C ALA A 63 20.80 2.38 12.13
N GLY A 64 20.04 3.44 11.80
CA GLY A 64 18.86 3.41 10.93
C GLY A 64 17.62 4.00 11.60
N THR A 65 16.44 3.60 11.14
CA THR A 65 15.14 4.08 11.68
C THR A 65 14.35 2.92 12.32
N ASP A 66 13.76 3.17 13.49
CA ASP A 66 12.85 2.21 14.13
C ASP A 66 11.57 2.03 13.30
N HIS A 67 10.84 0.93 13.53
CA HIS A 67 9.50 0.73 12.96
C HIS A 67 8.54 1.82 13.45
N GLY A 68 7.70 2.31 12.54
CA GLY A 68 6.67 3.31 12.83
C GLY A 68 5.31 2.88 12.28
N SER A 69 4.24 3.43 12.85
CA SER A 69 2.85 3.09 12.49
C SER A 69 2.34 3.74 11.19
N GLY A 70 3.03 4.75 10.66
CA GLY A 70 2.66 5.44 9.41
C GLY A 70 3.49 4.98 8.20
N GLY A 71 2.83 4.57 7.12
CA GLY A 71 3.47 4.12 5.88
C GLY A 71 2.65 4.46 4.62
N VAL A 72 3.03 3.87 3.49
CA VAL A 72 2.32 4.03 2.20
C VAL A 72 1.92 2.66 1.65
N SER A 73 0.75 2.61 1.04
CA SER A 73 0.28 1.45 0.27
C SER A 73 -0.01 1.89 -1.17
N PHE A 74 0.19 0.98 -2.12
CA PHE A 74 -0.09 1.21 -3.55
C PHE A 74 -1.16 0.22 -4.02
N ALA A 75 -2.16 0.73 -4.72
CA ALA A 75 -3.09 -0.07 -5.51
C ALA A 75 -2.76 0.11 -7.00
N ILE A 76 -2.61 -0.98 -7.75
CA ILE A 76 -2.21 -0.98 -9.17
C ILE A 76 -3.11 -1.95 -9.93
N GLY A 77 -3.63 -1.56 -11.09
CA GLY A 77 -4.52 -2.36 -11.93
C GLY A 77 -5.28 -1.49 -12.93
N GLY A 78 -5.88 -2.09 -13.97
CA GLY A 78 -6.69 -1.37 -14.96
C GLY A 78 -7.97 -0.75 -14.35
N SER A 79 -8.54 -1.45 -13.38
CA SER A 79 -9.71 -0.99 -12.60
C SER A 79 -9.38 0.05 -11.51
N VAL A 80 -8.11 0.44 -11.35
CA VAL A 80 -7.69 1.41 -10.34
C VAL A 80 -7.87 2.84 -10.86
N ASN A 81 -8.64 3.63 -10.13
CA ASN A 81 -8.71 5.07 -10.31
C ASN A 81 -7.47 5.72 -9.65
N GLY A 82 -6.47 6.04 -10.46
CA GLY A 82 -5.19 6.56 -9.97
C GLY A 82 -5.33 7.90 -9.24
N GLY A 83 -4.49 8.10 -8.21
CA GLY A 83 -4.48 9.33 -7.42
C GLY A 83 -3.77 9.14 -6.07
N LEU A 84 -3.70 10.23 -5.31
CA LEU A 84 -3.31 10.18 -3.90
C LEU A 84 -4.59 10.09 -3.06
N TYR A 85 -4.70 9.03 -2.27
CA TYR A 85 -5.77 8.85 -1.30
C TYR A 85 -5.17 9.00 0.10
N GLY A 86 -5.77 9.89 0.90
CA GLY A 86 -5.16 10.37 2.15
C GLY A 86 -4.34 11.64 1.95
N GLU A 87 -3.59 12.02 2.97
CA GLU A 87 -2.75 13.23 2.97
C GLU A 87 -1.29 12.86 3.23
N TYR A 88 -0.36 13.74 2.84
CA TYR A 88 1.02 13.57 3.27
C TYR A 88 1.13 13.99 4.74
N PRO A 89 1.49 13.09 5.68
CA PRO A 89 1.51 13.43 7.09
C PRO A 89 2.61 14.46 7.40
N SER A 90 2.36 15.29 8.41
CA SER A 90 3.32 16.30 8.87
C SER A 90 4.62 15.65 9.35
N LEU A 91 5.75 16.27 9.03
CA LEU A 91 7.07 15.87 9.54
C LEU A 91 7.43 16.60 10.85
N GLU A 92 6.55 17.47 11.35
CA GLU A 92 6.79 18.18 12.60
C GLU A 92 6.49 17.27 13.80
N GLU A 93 7.46 17.14 14.72
CA GLU A 93 7.35 16.22 15.87
C GLU A 93 6.08 16.39 16.70
N ARG A 94 5.53 17.61 16.77
CA ARG A 94 4.30 17.90 17.52
C ARG A 94 3.04 17.24 16.94
N ASP A 95 3.09 16.85 15.68
CA ASP A 95 1.98 16.23 14.95
C ASP A 95 2.13 14.69 14.89
N HIS A 96 3.22 14.15 15.46
CA HIS A 96 3.49 12.71 15.48
C HIS A 96 2.61 11.98 16.50
N LEU A 97 2.26 10.73 16.20
CA LEU A 97 1.60 9.81 17.13
C LEU A 97 2.67 8.99 17.85
N GLU A 98 2.94 9.31 19.12
CA GLU A 98 3.97 8.63 19.93
C GLU A 98 5.38 8.59 19.28
N GLY A 99 5.69 9.59 18.44
CA GLY A 99 6.96 9.71 17.71
C GLY A 99 6.92 9.13 16.28
N ASP A 100 5.82 8.52 15.88
CA ASP A 100 5.58 8.02 14.52
C ASP A 100 4.84 9.06 13.66
N LEU A 101 4.98 8.95 12.33
CA LEU A 101 4.08 9.64 11.41
C LEU A 101 2.63 9.27 11.72
N HIS A 102 1.80 10.28 11.98
CA HIS A 102 0.39 10.06 12.23
C HIS A 102 -0.31 9.73 10.91
N PHE A 103 -0.74 8.47 10.78
CA PHE A 103 -1.52 8.04 9.62
C PHE A 103 -2.86 8.79 9.56
N ASN A 104 -3.34 9.03 8.35
CA ASN A 104 -4.64 9.67 8.10
C ASN A 104 -5.60 8.78 7.31
N THR A 105 -5.15 7.59 6.92
CA THR A 105 -5.95 6.56 6.27
C THR A 105 -5.79 5.26 7.05
N ASP A 106 -6.91 4.69 7.50
CA ASP A 106 -6.89 3.39 8.14
C ASP A 106 -6.70 2.29 7.10
N PHE A 107 -5.75 1.38 7.31
CA PHE A 107 -5.52 0.26 6.37
C PHE A 107 -6.77 -0.62 6.20
N ARG A 108 -7.67 -0.65 7.20
CA ARG A 108 -8.93 -1.38 7.15
C ARG A 108 -9.88 -0.78 6.12
N SER A 109 -9.82 0.53 5.86
CA SER A 109 -10.54 1.15 4.74
C SER A 109 -10.06 0.61 3.38
N ILE A 110 -8.75 0.37 3.22
CA ILE A 110 -8.20 -0.23 1.99
C ILE A 110 -8.74 -1.65 1.81
N TYR A 111 -8.65 -2.50 2.85
CA TYR A 111 -9.15 -3.88 2.79
C TYR A 111 -10.66 -3.96 2.60
N SER A 112 -11.41 -3.10 3.29
CA SER A 112 -12.86 -2.94 3.15
C SER A 112 -13.23 -2.56 1.70
N THR A 113 -12.46 -1.64 1.10
CA THR A 113 -12.68 -1.22 -0.30
C THR A 113 -12.44 -2.36 -1.28
N ILE A 114 -11.36 -3.10 -1.12
CA ILE A 114 -11.06 -4.25 -1.98
C ILE A 114 -12.11 -5.36 -1.79
N ALA A 115 -12.49 -5.65 -0.55
CA ALA A 115 -13.50 -6.66 -0.25
C ALA A 115 -14.81 -6.37 -0.96
N GLU A 116 -15.33 -5.15 -0.84
CA GLU A 116 -16.61 -4.77 -1.43
C GLU A 116 -16.52 -4.54 -2.93
N ARG A 117 -15.63 -3.65 -3.38
CA ARG A 117 -15.64 -3.14 -4.76
C ARG A 117 -14.92 -4.05 -5.77
N TRP A 118 -13.99 -4.88 -5.32
CA TRP A 118 -13.25 -5.79 -6.20
C TRP A 118 -13.70 -7.25 -6.05
N LEU A 119 -13.87 -7.73 -4.82
CA LEU A 119 -14.20 -9.12 -4.57
C LEU A 119 -15.72 -9.38 -4.43
N GLY A 120 -16.55 -8.35 -4.32
CA GLY A 120 -18.00 -8.49 -4.09
C GLY A 120 -18.33 -9.17 -2.75
N ALA A 121 -17.43 -9.11 -1.78
CA ALA A 121 -17.56 -9.70 -0.46
C ALA A 121 -18.11 -8.70 0.57
N ASP A 122 -18.64 -9.20 1.69
CA ASP A 122 -19.07 -8.35 2.81
C ASP A 122 -17.85 -7.67 3.47
N PRO A 123 -17.70 -6.34 3.36
CA PRO A 123 -16.56 -5.64 3.94
C PRO A 123 -16.52 -5.70 5.46
N VAL A 124 -17.69 -5.79 6.12
CA VAL A 124 -17.77 -5.77 7.59
C VAL A 124 -17.13 -7.02 8.18
N SER A 125 -17.37 -8.17 7.55
CA SER A 125 -16.77 -9.44 7.94
C SER A 125 -15.26 -9.47 7.71
N VAL A 126 -14.77 -8.84 6.63
CA VAL A 126 -13.32 -8.81 6.30
C VAL A 126 -12.55 -7.84 7.20
N ALA A 127 -13.06 -6.63 7.40
CA ALA A 127 -12.39 -5.59 8.17
C ALA A 127 -12.71 -5.63 9.68
N ASN A 128 -13.59 -6.55 10.10
CA ASN A 128 -14.10 -6.67 11.46
C ASN A 128 -14.69 -5.33 11.98
N GLY A 129 -15.51 -4.69 11.15
CA GLY A 129 -16.12 -3.39 11.43
C GLY A 129 -16.49 -2.63 10.17
N GLN A 130 -17.16 -1.49 10.35
CA GLN A 130 -17.46 -0.55 9.25
C GLN A 130 -16.35 0.48 9.15
N TYR A 131 -15.86 0.69 7.93
CA TYR A 131 -14.81 1.64 7.60
C TYR A 131 -15.17 2.40 6.33
N ASP A 132 -14.54 3.57 6.16
CA ASP A 132 -14.75 4.38 4.96
C ASP A 132 -14.34 3.63 3.70
N GLN A 133 -15.15 3.78 2.65
CA GLN A 133 -14.91 3.23 1.32
C GLN A 133 -14.14 4.25 0.49
N LEU A 134 -12.97 3.86 0.00
CA LEU A 134 -12.11 4.73 -0.79
C LEU A 134 -12.44 4.62 -2.28
N ASP A 135 -12.38 5.74 -3.01
CA ASP A 135 -12.75 5.79 -4.43
C ASP A 135 -11.59 5.45 -5.39
N PHE A 136 -10.71 4.53 -4.98
CA PHE A 136 -9.55 4.11 -5.81
C PHE A 136 -9.85 2.92 -6.74
N ILE A 137 -11.05 2.33 -6.66
CA ILE A 137 -11.50 1.29 -7.60
C ILE A 137 -12.75 1.84 -8.30
N PHE A 138 -12.77 1.77 -9.63
CA PHE A 138 -13.99 2.12 -10.39
C PHE A 138 -15.16 1.26 -9.92
N GLU A 139 -16.35 1.86 -9.80
CA GLU A 139 -17.54 1.06 -9.59
C GLU A 139 -17.74 0.16 -10.81
N THR A 140 -17.67 -1.16 -10.62
CA THR A 140 -18.13 -2.09 -11.63
C THR A 140 -19.61 -1.84 -11.80
N ASN A 141 -20.03 -1.26 -12.92
CA ASN A 141 -21.44 -1.20 -13.28
C ASN A 141 -21.98 -2.63 -13.22
N GLY A 142 -22.80 -2.93 -12.22
CA GLY A 142 -23.40 -4.25 -12.06
C GLY A 142 -24.08 -4.66 -13.36
N SER A 143 -23.71 -5.83 -13.87
CA SER A 143 -24.45 -6.52 -14.94
C SER A 143 -25.87 -6.87 -14.51
#